data_AF-A0A661MMR2-F1
#
_entry.id   AF-A0A661MMR2-F1
#
_cell.length_a   1.000
_cell.length_b   1.000
_cell.length_c   1.000
_cell.angle_alpha   90.00
_cell.angle_beta   90.00
_cell.angle_gamma   90.00
#
_symmetry.space_group_name_H-M   'P 1'
#
loop_
_entity.id
_entity.type
_entity.pdbx_description
1 polymer ?
#
loop_
_entity_poly.entity_id
_entity_poly.type
_entity_poly.pdbx_seq_one_letter_code
_entity_poly.pdbx_strand_id
1 'polypeptide(L)'
;MSKAITGLLLLAGMLGCSDSQPTPRARLLDDDGKVQLELEITLAETEYERQEGLRLHGPLAANEALLLVFPKETRVCITNAGVPFPIDVVYLSATRRVIATELNIPANAPDPYCHQAQLALELNGDSLPGLNYVKLELF
;
A
#
# COMPACT_ATOMS: atom_id res chain seq x y z
N MET A 1 47.95 53.85 11.70
CA MET A 1 48.40 52.54 12.24
C MET A 1 47.16 51.69 12.47
N SER A 2 47.07 50.50 11.84
CA SER A 2 46.10 49.41 12.10
C SER A 2 44.61 49.72 11.81
N LYS A 3 43.77 48.85 11.24
CA LYS A 3 43.81 47.39 10.97
C LYS A 3 42.62 46.99 10.04
N ALA A 4 42.83 45.92 9.26
CA ALA A 4 41.93 44.78 8.96
C ALA A 4 40.63 45.02 8.12
N ILE A 5 40.38 44.40 6.95
CA ILE A 5 40.31 42.98 6.48
C ILE A 5 38.84 42.46 6.43
N THR A 6 38.40 42.09 5.21
CA THR A 6 37.52 40.95 4.82
C THR A 6 36.09 40.90 5.37
N GLY A 7 35.04 40.53 4.64
CA GLY A 7 34.92 39.95 3.31
C GLY A 7 33.43 39.62 3.03
N LEU A 8 33.18 39.33 1.76
CA LEU A 8 31.91 38.95 1.16
C LEU A 8 31.34 37.64 1.74
N LEU A 9 30.05 37.59 2.08
CA LEU A 9 29.31 36.33 2.18
C LEU A 9 27.96 36.43 1.45
N LEU A 10 27.86 35.66 0.37
CA LEU A 10 26.63 35.32 -0.33
C LEU A 10 25.69 34.56 0.62
N LEU A 11 24.42 34.97 0.71
CA LEU A 11 23.37 34.05 1.16
C LEU A 11 22.90 33.23 -0.05
N ALA A 12 23.32 31.97 -0.05
CA ALA A 12 22.84 30.94 -0.95
C ALA A 12 21.38 30.59 -0.63
N GLY A 13 20.58 30.42 -1.68
CA GLY A 13 19.16 30.10 -1.61
C GLY A 13 18.89 28.72 -1.01
N MET A 14 17.84 28.64 -0.20
CA MET A 14 17.28 27.37 0.25
C MET A 14 16.41 26.80 -0.87
N LEU A 15 17.01 25.97 -1.72
CA LEU A 15 16.27 25.01 -2.53
C LEU A 15 15.88 23.86 -1.61
N GLY A 16 14.69 23.96 -1.01
CA GLY A 16 14.04 22.82 -0.38
C GLY A 16 13.61 21.85 -1.47
N CYS A 17 14.43 20.85 -1.76
CA CYS A 17 13.98 19.69 -2.53
C CYS A 17 12.96 18.95 -1.67
N SER A 18 11.68 19.10 -2.01
CA SER A 18 10.62 18.17 -1.61
C SER A 18 10.95 16.83 -2.26
N ASP A 19 11.65 15.97 -1.53
CA ASP A 19 12.04 14.63 -1.96
C ASP A 19 10.78 13.75 -1.99
N SER A 20 9.98 13.95 -3.02
CA SER A 20 8.76 13.20 -3.27
C SER A 20 9.22 11.90 -3.92
N GLN A 21 9.58 10.92 -3.10
CA GLN A 21 9.78 9.55 -3.58
C GLN A 21 8.55 9.17 -4.42
N PRO A 22 8.72 8.68 -5.66
CA PRO A 22 7.58 8.30 -6.48
C PRO A 22 6.78 7.22 -5.76
N THR A 23 5.46 7.39 -5.71
CA THR A 23 4.54 6.39 -5.16
C THR A 23 4.74 5.07 -5.91
N PRO A 24 5.03 3.95 -5.23
CA PRO A 24 5.15 2.65 -5.88
C PRO A 24 3.90 2.31 -6.67
N ARG A 25 4.05 1.64 -7.82
CA ARG A 25 2.92 1.18 -8.62
C ARG A 25 2.89 -0.33 -8.69
N ALA A 26 1.70 -0.88 -8.94
CA ALA A 26 1.52 -2.31 -9.12
C ALA A 26 0.56 -2.67 -10.23
N ARG A 27 0.62 -3.93 -10.66
CA ARG A 27 -0.30 -4.58 -11.60
C ARG A 27 -0.81 -5.88 -11.04
N LEU A 28 -2.12 -6.10 -11.13
CA LEU A 28 -2.71 -7.43 -11.03
C LEU A 28 -2.66 -8.08 -12.41
N LEU A 29 -2.07 -9.28 -12.48
CA LEU A 29 -1.86 -10.04 -13.72
C LEU A 29 -2.66 -11.35 -13.67
N ASP A 30 -3.20 -11.77 -14.81
CA ASP A 30 -3.72 -13.14 -14.99
C ASP A 30 -2.60 -14.17 -15.23
N ASP A 31 -2.98 -15.44 -15.44
CA ASP A 31 -2.04 -16.53 -15.68
C ASP A 31 -1.22 -16.37 -16.97
N ASP A 32 -1.71 -15.62 -17.95
CA ASP A 32 -1.01 -15.32 -19.20
C ASP A 32 -0.12 -14.06 -19.09
N GLY A 33 -0.11 -13.40 -17.92
CA GLY A 33 0.62 -12.16 -17.67
C GLY A 33 -0.07 -10.91 -18.20
N LYS A 34 -1.36 -11.00 -18.59
CA LYS A 34 -2.13 -9.83 -19.03
C LYS A 34 -2.56 -9.01 -17.81
N VAL A 35 -2.34 -7.70 -17.92
CA VAL A 35 -2.76 -6.72 -16.91
C VAL A 35 -4.28 -6.67 -16.82
N GLN A 36 -4.80 -6.89 -15.61
CA GLN A 36 -6.21 -6.72 -15.28
C GLN A 36 -6.49 -5.37 -14.61
N LEU A 37 -5.54 -4.90 -13.79
CA LEU A 37 -5.67 -3.66 -13.03
C LEU A 37 -4.30 -3.06 -12.76
N GLU A 38 -4.16 -1.75 -12.92
CA GLU A 38 -3.00 -0.98 -12.46
C GLU A 38 -3.37 -0.23 -11.18
N LEU A 39 -2.43 -0.18 -10.24
CA LEU A 39 -2.63 0.38 -8.90
C LEU A 39 -1.51 1.34 -8.55
N GLU A 40 -1.87 2.41 -7.84
CA GLU A 40 -0.99 3.22 -7.02
C GLU A 40 -0.98 2.62 -5.60
N ILE A 41 0.22 2.37 -5.08
CA ILE A 41 0.40 1.61 -3.85
C ILE A 41 0.90 2.53 -2.74
N THR A 42 0.14 2.58 -1.65
CA THR A 42 0.68 2.98 -0.35
C THR A 42 1.27 1.74 0.33
N LEU A 43 2.49 1.84 0.86
CA LEU A 43 3.14 0.74 1.59
C LEU A 43 2.92 0.90 3.10
N ALA A 44 2.62 -0.20 3.78
CA ALA A 44 2.64 -0.31 5.24
C ALA A 44 3.62 -1.41 5.66
N GLU A 45 4.84 -1.01 6.00
CA GLU A 45 5.97 -1.91 6.26
C GLU A 45 6.26 -2.06 7.76
N THR A 46 5.96 -1.02 8.54
CA THR A 46 6.09 -1.06 10.00
C THR A 46 4.87 -1.72 10.64
N GLU A 47 5.04 -2.24 11.85
CA GLU A 47 3.91 -2.77 12.62
C GLU A 47 2.83 -1.72 12.87
N TYR A 48 3.25 -0.49 13.15
CA TYR A 48 2.34 0.64 13.37
C TYR A 48 1.49 0.94 12.13
N GLU A 49 2.11 1.08 10.95
CA GLU A 49 1.38 1.33 9.70
C GLU A 49 0.40 0.20 9.38
N ARG A 50 0.79 -1.05 9.59
CA ARG A 50 -0.10 -2.20 9.38
C ARG A 50 -1.28 -2.23 10.35
N GLN A 51 -1.09 -1.81 11.60
CA GLN A 51 -2.16 -1.72 12.59
C GLN A 51 -3.08 -0.51 12.34
N GLU A 52 -2.56 0.56 11.77
CA GLU A 52 -3.38 1.69 11.34
C GLU A 52 -4.27 1.31 10.16
N GLY A 53 -3.70 0.60 9.17
CA GLY A 53 -4.42 0.17 7.97
C GLY A 53 -5.13 1.36 7.31
N LEU A 54 -6.40 1.17 6.98
CA LEU A 54 -7.23 2.21 6.35
C LEU A 54 -8.07 3.05 7.34
N ARG A 55 -7.84 2.98 8.66
CA ARG A 55 -8.71 3.64 9.66
C ARG A 55 -8.70 5.18 9.57
N LEU A 56 -7.58 5.78 9.13
CA LEU A 56 -7.47 7.24 8.93
C LEU A 56 -7.73 7.66 7.49
N HIS A 57 -8.10 6.73 6.62
CA HIS A 57 -8.32 6.98 5.20
C HIS A 57 -9.81 7.23 4.92
N GLY A 58 -10.09 8.03 3.88
CA GLY A 58 -11.36 7.93 3.16
C GLY A 58 -11.37 6.69 2.26
N PRO A 59 -12.50 6.40 1.59
CA PRO A 59 -12.53 5.34 0.57
C PRO A 59 -11.44 5.55 -0.48
N LEU A 60 -10.74 4.48 -0.82
CA LEU A 60 -9.70 4.49 -1.85
C LEU A 60 -10.32 4.70 -3.24
N ALA A 61 -9.60 5.39 -4.13
CA ALA A 61 -9.95 5.42 -5.54
C ALA A 61 -9.84 4.02 -6.17
N ALA A 62 -10.47 3.81 -7.33
CA ALA A 62 -10.50 2.51 -8.00
C ALA A 62 -9.12 1.96 -8.39
N ASN A 63 -8.11 2.83 -8.48
CA ASN A 63 -6.73 2.49 -8.80
C ASN A 63 -5.79 2.70 -7.59
N GLU A 64 -6.30 2.86 -6.37
CA GLU A 64 -5.49 3.00 -5.16
C GLU A 64 -5.59 1.73 -4.32
N ALA A 65 -4.48 1.34 -3.71
CA ALA A 65 -4.45 0.23 -2.77
C ALA A 65 -3.43 0.46 -1.64
N LEU A 66 -3.69 -0.16 -0.50
CA LEU A 66 -2.74 -0.27 0.59
C LEU A 66 -2.12 -1.66 0.58
N LEU A 67 -0.79 -1.75 0.50
CA LEU A 67 -0.06 -3.01 0.58
C LEU A 67 0.56 -3.16 1.97
N LEU A 68 0.00 -4.06 2.77
CA LEU A 68 0.53 -4.46 4.06
C LEU A 68 1.67 -5.47 3.84
N VAL A 69 2.89 -5.10 4.24
CA VAL A 69 4.10 -5.92 4.06
C VAL A 69 4.51 -6.54 5.38
N PHE A 70 4.46 -7.86 5.49
CA PHE A 70 4.91 -8.59 6.67
C PHE A 70 6.36 -9.07 6.49
N PRO A 71 7.18 -9.12 7.56
CA PRO A 71 8.61 -9.45 7.45
C PRO A 71 8.90 -10.89 7.04
N LYS A 72 7.90 -11.78 7.16
CA LYS A 72 7.97 -13.19 6.76
C LYS A 72 6.57 -13.72 6.47
N GLU A 73 6.49 -14.83 5.73
CA GLU A 73 5.24 -15.60 5.62
C GLU A 73 4.77 -16.05 7.01
N THR A 74 3.52 -15.75 7.31
CA THR A 74 2.88 -16.03 8.60
C THR A 74 1.36 -16.09 8.43
N ARG A 75 0.65 -16.46 9.49
CA ARG A 75 -0.80 -16.28 9.54
C ARG A 75 -1.10 -14.78 9.64
N VAL A 76 -1.52 -14.19 8.53
CA VAL A 76 -1.99 -12.79 8.44
C VAL A 76 -3.50 -12.81 8.65
N CYS A 77 -3.98 -11.98 9.59
CA CYS A 77 -5.40 -11.84 9.87
C CYS A 77 -5.80 -10.38 9.71
N ILE A 78 -6.71 -10.09 8.78
CA ILE A 78 -7.22 -8.73 8.54
C ILE A 78 -8.63 -8.61 9.12
N THR A 79 -8.88 -7.51 9.80
CA THR A 79 -10.21 -7.07 10.25
C THR A 79 -10.46 -5.69 9.62
N ASN A 80 -11.72 -5.38 9.31
CA ASN A 80 -12.11 -4.07 8.82
C ASN A 80 -12.62 -3.15 9.95
N ALA A 81 -12.27 -3.46 11.21
CA ALA A 81 -12.69 -2.72 12.38
C ALA A 81 -12.16 -1.27 12.35
N GLY A 82 -13.07 -0.31 12.50
CA GLY A 82 -12.74 1.12 12.50
C GLY A 82 -12.53 1.73 11.11
N VAL A 83 -12.68 0.95 10.03
CA VAL A 83 -12.66 1.45 8.65
C VAL A 83 -14.10 1.75 8.21
N PRO A 84 -14.42 2.98 7.75
CA PRO A 84 -15.80 3.41 7.52
C PRO A 84 -16.38 3.02 6.15
N PHE A 85 -15.69 2.17 5.38
CA PHE A 85 -16.10 1.71 4.05
C PHE A 85 -15.75 0.22 3.85
N PRO A 86 -16.44 -0.49 2.94
CA PRO A 86 -16.11 -1.88 2.64
C PRO A 86 -14.79 -2.01 1.89
N ILE A 87 -14.10 -3.14 2.07
CA ILE A 87 -12.82 -3.42 1.41
C ILE A 87 -12.81 -4.80 0.75
N ASP A 88 -12.01 -4.92 -0.30
CA ASP A 88 -11.54 -6.21 -0.79
C ASP A 88 -10.12 -6.45 -0.27
N VAL A 89 -9.76 -7.70 0.04
CA VAL A 89 -8.41 -8.07 0.50
C VAL A 89 -7.86 -9.21 -0.34
N VAL A 90 -6.69 -9.00 -0.95
CA VAL A 90 -5.93 -10.03 -1.66
C VAL A 90 -4.72 -10.44 -0.83
N TYR A 91 -4.69 -11.71 -0.40
CA TYR A 91 -3.56 -12.28 0.33
C TYR A 91 -2.54 -12.84 -0.65
N LEU A 92 -1.26 -12.49 -0.47
CA LEU A 92 -0.19 -12.87 -1.38
C LEU A 92 0.96 -13.57 -0.65
N SER A 93 1.57 -14.54 -1.34
CA SER A 93 2.82 -15.18 -0.93
C SER A 93 4.02 -14.25 -1.00
N ALA A 94 5.18 -14.70 -0.51
CA ALA A 94 6.47 -14.03 -0.68
C ALA A 94 6.81 -13.72 -2.15
N THR A 95 6.34 -14.57 -3.06
CA THR A 95 6.55 -14.40 -4.51
C THR A 95 5.46 -13.56 -5.19
N ARG A 96 4.60 -12.91 -4.40
CA ARG A 96 3.46 -12.08 -4.84
C ARG A 96 2.42 -12.83 -5.67
N ARG A 97 2.35 -14.16 -5.53
CA ARG A 97 1.21 -14.96 -6.05
C ARG A 97 0.03 -14.86 -5.10
N VAL A 98 -1.18 -14.76 -5.64
CA VAL A 98 -2.45 -14.77 -4.92
C VAL A 98 -2.63 -16.11 -4.23
N ILE A 99 -2.97 -16.06 -2.95
CA ILE A 99 -3.25 -17.22 -2.09
C ILE A 99 -4.75 -17.32 -1.84
N ALA A 100 -5.37 -16.18 -1.51
CA ALA A 100 -6.79 -16.07 -1.23
C ALA A 100 -7.26 -14.64 -1.47
N THR A 101 -8.57 -14.50 -1.63
CA THR A 101 -9.24 -13.21 -1.71
C THR A 101 -10.45 -13.23 -0.80
N GLU A 102 -10.62 -12.15 -0.04
CA GLU A 102 -11.85 -11.86 0.70
C GLU A 102 -12.50 -10.65 0.05
N LEU A 103 -13.73 -10.82 -0.41
CA LEU A 103 -14.44 -9.79 -1.18
C LEU A 103 -15.46 -9.09 -0.30
N ASN A 104 -15.54 -7.77 -0.47
CA ASN A 104 -16.56 -6.90 0.08
C ASN A 104 -16.76 -7.10 1.60
N ILE A 105 -15.64 -7.12 2.35
CA ILE A 105 -15.65 -7.15 3.81
C ILE A 105 -16.38 -5.88 4.28
N PRO A 106 -17.49 -5.98 5.03
CA PRO A 106 -18.27 -4.81 5.39
C PRO A 106 -17.49 -3.77 6.19
N ALA A 107 -17.89 -2.49 6.07
CA ALA A 107 -17.37 -1.42 6.91
C ALA A 107 -17.50 -1.78 8.41
N ASN A 108 -16.46 -1.48 9.18
CA ASN A 108 -16.38 -1.77 10.62
C ASN A 108 -16.54 -3.26 11.00
N ALA A 109 -16.36 -4.22 10.08
CA ALA A 109 -16.47 -5.64 10.39
C ALA A 109 -15.37 -6.08 11.40
N PRO A 110 -15.75 -6.61 12.58
CA PRO A 110 -14.79 -6.93 13.64
C PRO A 110 -14.13 -8.29 13.46
N ASP A 111 -14.74 -9.18 12.67
CA ASP A 111 -14.26 -10.55 12.53
C ASP A 111 -12.99 -10.60 11.67
N PRO A 112 -11.98 -11.37 12.09
CA PRO A 112 -10.74 -11.51 11.33
C PRO A 112 -10.88 -12.56 10.22
N TYR A 113 -10.36 -12.23 9.04
CA TYR A 113 -10.16 -13.14 7.93
C TYR A 113 -8.67 -13.50 7.87
N CYS A 114 -8.33 -14.79 7.88
CA CYS A 114 -6.96 -15.22 8.12
C CYS A 114 -6.44 -16.19 7.08
N HIS A 115 -5.28 -15.89 6.49
CA HIS A 115 -4.57 -16.76 5.55
C HIS A 115 -3.07 -16.83 5.85
N GLN A 116 -2.40 -17.88 5.39
CA GLN A 116 -0.94 -17.93 5.41
C GLN A 116 -0.43 -17.08 4.26
N ALA A 117 0.21 -15.96 4.56
CA ALA A 117 0.63 -14.96 3.57
C ALA A 117 1.84 -14.16 4.06
N GLN A 118 2.51 -13.46 3.14
CA GLN A 118 3.50 -12.44 3.50
C GLN A 118 2.97 -11.02 3.24
N LEU A 119 1.97 -10.87 2.36
CA LEU A 119 1.43 -9.58 1.99
C LEU A 119 -0.10 -9.65 2.01
N ALA A 120 -0.74 -8.52 2.30
CA ALA A 120 -2.16 -8.31 2.07
C ALA A 120 -2.35 -6.98 1.34
N LEU A 121 -3.06 -7.02 0.22
CA LEU A 121 -3.42 -5.84 -0.57
C LEU A 121 -4.87 -5.49 -0.26
N GLU A 122 -5.09 -4.34 0.37
CA GLU A 122 -6.42 -3.80 0.66
C GLU A 122 -6.83 -2.82 -0.44
N LEU A 123 -8.03 -3.02 -0.99
CA LEU A 123 -8.64 -2.16 -2.01
C LEU A 123 -10.01 -1.70 -1.54
N ASN A 124 -10.57 -0.69 -2.19
CA ASN A 124 -11.98 -0.36 -2.00
C ASN A 124 -12.86 -1.57 -2.34
N GLY A 125 -13.98 -1.75 -1.63
CA GLY A 125 -14.90 -2.86 -1.89
C GLY A 125 -15.40 -2.85 -3.34
N ASP A 126 -15.65 -4.04 -3.88
CA ASP A 126 -16.11 -4.27 -5.26
C ASP A 126 -15.08 -3.89 -6.35
N SER A 127 -13.80 -3.76 -6.01
CA SER A 127 -12.72 -3.48 -6.98
C SER A 127 -12.33 -4.70 -7.82
N LEU A 128 -12.55 -5.91 -7.29
CA LEU A 128 -12.07 -7.16 -7.87
C LEU A 128 -13.07 -8.02 -8.66
N PRO A 129 -14.41 -7.95 -8.46
CA PRO A 129 -15.35 -8.76 -9.21
C PRO A 129 -15.18 -8.66 -10.73
N GLY A 130 -15.13 -9.81 -11.41
CA GLY A 130 -14.99 -9.90 -12.87
C GLY A 130 -13.55 -9.85 -13.39
N LEU A 131 -12.55 -9.65 -12.52
CA LEU A 131 -11.14 -9.75 -12.86
C LEU A 131 -10.62 -11.17 -12.66
N ASN A 132 -9.69 -11.60 -13.52
CA ASN A 132 -8.94 -12.84 -13.33
C ASN A 132 -7.50 -12.52 -12.98
N TYR A 133 -7.06 -12.71 -11.74
CA TYR A 133 -5.72 -12.32 -11.31
C TYR A 133 -5.10 -13.38 -10.41
N VAL A 134 -3.81 -13.61 -10.61
CA VAL A 134 -3.04 -14.65 -9.91
C VAL A 134 -1.73 -14.11 -9.33
N LYS A 135 -1.33 -12.90 -9.70
CA LYS A 135 -0.06 -12.30 -9.31
C LYS A 135 -0.15 -10.78 -9.21
N LEU A 136 0.53 -10.24 -8.20
CA LEU A 136 0.85 -8.81 -8.08
C LEU A 136 2.28 -8.56 -8.57
N GLU A 137 2.46 -7.60 -9.46
CA GLU A 137 3.78 -7.13 -9.92
C GLU A 137 3.97 -5.67 -9.52
N LEU A 138 5.08 -5.35 -8.84
CA LEU A 138 5.47 -3.97 -8.48
C LEU A 138 6.44 -3.42 -9.53
N PHE A 139 6.35 -2.15 -9.88
CA PHE A 139 7.20 -1.48 -10.87
C PHE A 139 7.38 0.02 -10.60
#